data_AF-A0A259PLK1-F1
#
_entry.id   AF-A0A259PLK1-F1
#
_cell.length_a   1.000
_cell.length_b   1.000
_cell.length_c   1.000
_cell.angle_alpha   90.00
_cell.angle_beta   90.00
_cell.angle_gamma   90.00
#
_symmetry.space_group_name_H-M   'P 1'
#
loop_
_entity.id
_entity.type
_entity.pdbx_description
1 polymer ?
#
loop_
_entity_poly.entity_id
_entity_poly.type
_entity_poly.pdbx_seq_one_letter_code
_entity_poly.pdbx_strand_id
1 'polypeptide(L)'
;MRIVRVDESSWREVAQVRLRALRESPETFGATLERELLFTEKHWRMRLRATPTWLALDDEDVPRGLVSMMQEPGSPEDDRHVVSLWVAPEARRRGVAWALLDAVKAAAAAEDARTVSLWVLDGNTPAGDLYVRAGFARTGERQRLPRDPELVEERYQLVLRP
;
A
#
# COMPACT_ATOMS: atom_id res chain seq x y z
N MET A 1 9.46 -14.93 -6.75
CA MET A 1 8.83 -13.84 -5.97
C MET A 1 7.90 -14.42 -4.93
N ARG A 2 8.22 -14.23 -3.65
CA ARG A 2 7.47 -14.75 -2.49
C ARG A 2 6.86 -13.58 -1.74
N ILE A 3 5.58 -13.67 -1.40
CA ILE A 3 4.89 -12.64 -0.60
C ILE A 3 4.89 -13.08 0.86
N VAL A 4 5.39 -12.23 1.74
CA VAL A 4 5.48 -12.51 3.19
C VAL A 4 4.84 -11.39 3.99
N ARG A 5 4.00 -11.74 4.97
CA ARG A 5 3.61 -10.80 6.02
C ARG A 5 4.80 -10.63 6.95
N VAL A 6 5.14 -9.39 7.28
CA VAL A 6 6.25 -9.08 8.17
C VAL A 6 5.76 -8.55 9.51
N ASP A 7 6.60 -8.66 10.53
CA ASP A 7 6.39 -8.04 11.83
C ASP A 7 7.44 -6.93 12.07
N GLU A 8 7.41 -6.35 13.26
CA GLU A 8 8.32 -5.26 13.62
C GLU A 8 9.81 -5.61 13.60
N SER A 9 10.18 -6.90 13.60
CA SER A 9 11.59 -7.31 13.49
C SER A 9 12.14 -7.02 12.09
N SER A 10 11.28 -7.00 11.06
CA SER A 10 11.64 -6.70 9.66
C SER A 10 11.67 -5.18 9.34
N TRP A 11 11.88 -4.35 10.35
CA TRP A 11 11.79 -2.89 10.19
C TRP A 11 12.82 -2.35 9.19
N ARG A 12 13.99 -2.99 9.07
CA ARG A 12 15.07 -2.54 8.17
C ARG A 12 14.70 -2.76 6.72
N GLU A 13 14.18 -3.94 6.41
CA GLU A 13 13.74 -4.35 5.08
C GLU A 13 12.58 -3.46 4.63
N VAL A 14 11.61 -3.22 5.52
CA VAL A 14 10.48 -2.32 5.24
C VAL A 14 10.96 -0.89 5.03
N ALA A 15 11.83 -0.37 5.91
CA ALA A 15 12.40 0.98 5.75
C ALA A 15 13.14 1.13 4.43
N GLN A 16 13.95 0.14 4.03
CA GLN A 16 14.70 0.15 2.77
C GLN A 16 13.76 0.27 1.56
N VAL A 17 12.75 -0.60 1.45
CA VAL A 17 11.80 -0.55 0.33
C VAL A 17 10.95 0.70 0.36
N ARG A 18 10.49 1.11 1.54
CA ARG A 18 9.63 2.29 1.69
C ARG A 18 10.35 3.58 1.33
N LEU A 19 11.59 3.76 1.79
CA LEU A 19 12.40 4.92 1.44
C LEU A 19 12.78 4.91 -0.04
N ARG A 20 13.03 3.73 -0.62
CA ARG A 20 13.23 3.59 -2.07
C ARG A 20 11.98 3.98 -2.86
N ALA A 21 10.80 3.54 -2.43
CA ALA A 21 9.53 3.90 -3.04
C ALA A 21 9.31 5.42 -3.06
N LEU A 22 9.56 6.09 -1.93
CA LEU A 22 9.45 7.55 -1.81
C LEU A 22 10.48 8.29 -2.66
N ARG A 23 11.67 7.72 -2.87
CA ARG A 23 12.71 8.31 -3.72
C ARG A 23 12.39 8.19 -5.21
N GLU A 24 11.90 7.02 -5.65
CA GLU A 24 11.70 6.71 -7.06
C GLU A 24 10.30 7.06 -7.59
N SER A 25 9.31 7.24 -6.70
CA SER A 25 7.93 7.56 -7.09
C SER A 25 7.26 8.51 -6.07
N PRO A 26 7.88 9.66 -5.73
CA PRO A 26 7.37 10.59 -4.70
C PRO A 26 5.96 11.11 -4.99
N GLU A 27 5.61 11.24 -6.26
CA GLU A 27 4.30 11.70 -6.76
C GLU A 27 3.17 10.72 -6.43
N THR A 28 3.48 9.47 -6.09
CA THR A 28 2.47 8.42 -5.85
C THR A 28 2.05 8.29 -4.39
N PHE A 29 2.71 9.01 -3.47
CA PHE A 29 2.47 8.89 -2.03
C PHE A 29 2.12 10.22 -1.40
N GLY A 30 1.19 10.21 -0.45
CA GLY A 30 0.94 11.35 0.44
C GLY A 30 2.07 11.67 1.43
N ALA A 31 3.11 10.82 1.52
CA ALA A 31 4.26 11.02 2.41
C ALA A 31 5.48 11.54 1.63
N THR A 32 6.43 12.15 2.32
CA THR A 32 7.68 12.65 1.72
C THR A 32 8.90 11.85 2.19
N LEU A 33 9.92 11.77 1.35
CA LEU A 33 11.18 11.10 1.66
C LEU A 33 11.87 11.79 2.84
N GLU A 34 11.90 13.12 2.84
CA GLU A 34 12.54 13.96 3.86
C GLU A 34 11.97 13.66 5.24
N ARG A 35 10.65 13.48 5.34
CA ARG A 35 9.99 13.14 6.60
C ARG A 35 10.37 11.74 7.07
N GLU A 36 10.29 10.75 6.19
CA GLU A 36 10.51 9.34 6.59
C GLU A 36 12.00 9.00 6.78
N LEU A 37 12.93 9.80 6.24
CA LEU A 37 14.37 9.69 6.58
C LEU A 37 14.67 10.03 8.05
N LEU A 38 13.82 10.81 8.72
CA LEU A 38 13.95 11.12 10.15
C LEU A 38 13.42 9.99 11.05
N PHE A 39 12.88 8.91 10.47
CA PHE A 39 12.31 7.83 11.26
C PHE A 39 13.40 6.98 11.90
N THR A 40 13.35 6.87 13.22
CA THR A 40 14.18 5.94 13.99
C THR A 40 13.63 4.52 13.88
N GLU A 41 14.41 3.54 14.33
CA GLU A 41 13.93 2.15 14.49
C GLU A 41 12.58 2.08 15.24
N LYS A 42 12.42 2.86 16.32
CA LYS A 42 11.17 2.91 17.09
C LYS A 42 9.98 3.34 16.23
N HIS A 43 10.17 4.33 15.35
CA HIS A 43 9.11 4.79 14.44
C HIS A 43 8.71 3.69 13.44
N TRP A 44 9.68 2.97 12.86
CA TRP A 44 9.40 1.88 11.92
C TRP A 44 8.71 0.70 12.59
N ARG A 45 9.19 0.28 13.75
CA ARG A 45 8.56 -0.79 14.54
C ARG A 45 7.13 -0.45 14.92
N MET A 46 6.90 0.78 15.41
CA MET A 46 5.56 1.25 15.76
C MET A 46 4.61 1.23 14.55
N ARG A 47 5.09 1.67 13.37
CA ARG A 47 4.33 1.57 12.12
C ARG A 47 3.96 0.10 11.82
N LEU A 48 4.90 -0.83 11.92
CA LEU A 48 4.66 -2.23 11.59
C LEU A 48 3.71 -2.94 12.57
N ARG A 49 3.65 -2.48 13.83
CA ARG A 49 2.61 -2.95 14.78
C ARG A 49 1.22 -2.42 14.42
N ALA A 50 1.13 -1.17 13.94
CA ALA A 50 -0.14 -0.51 13.66
C ALA A 50 -0.69 -0.82 12.26
N THR A 51 0.17 -1.16 11.31
CA THR A 51 -0.16 -1.31 9.90
C THR A 51 0.41 -2.61 9.36
N PRO A 52 -0.40 -3.69 9.31
CA PRO A 52 -0.04 -4.93 8.63
C PRO A 52 0.60 -4.65 7.26
N THR A 53 1.78 -5.24 7.06
CA THR A 53 2.59 -4.99 5.87
C THR A 53 3.10 -6.31 5.31
N TRP A 54 3.16 -6.39 3.99
CA TRP A 54 3.73 -7.50 3.26
C TRP A 54 4.86 -7.02 2.37
N LEU A 55 5.89 -7.85 2.24
CA LEU A 55 6.98 -7.66 1.30
C LEU A 55 6.90 -8.68 0.17
N ALA A 56 7.26 -8.24 -1.04
CA ALA A 56 7.55 -9.12 -2.15
C ALA A 56 9.06 -9.36 -2.22
N LEU A 57 9.51 -10.57 -1.91
CA LEU A 57 10.91 -10.96 -1.91
C LEU A 57 11.26 -11.71 -3.21
N ASP A 58 12.35 -11.35 -3.86
CA ASP A 58 12.88 -12.12 -4.99
C ASP A 58 13.56 -13.42 -4.50
N ASP A 59 14.17 -14.16 -5.42
CA ASP A 59 14.73 -15.47 -5.13
C ASP A 59 16.05 -15.38 -4.32
N GLU A 60 16.59 -14.16 -4.15
CA GLU A 60 17.74 -13.84 -3.28
C GLU A 60 17.29 -13.22 -1.94
N ASP A 61 15.99 -13.33 -1.61
CA ASP A 61 15.34 -12.71 -0.45
C ASP A 61 15.44 -11.18 -0.40
N VAL A 62 15.74 -10.53 -1.53
CA VAL A 62 15.78 -9.06 -1.60
C VAL A 62 14.37 -8.51 -1.75
N PRO A 63 13.95 -7.56 -0.89
CA PRO A 63 12.65 -6.92 -1.03
C PRO A 63 12.52 -6.06 -2.31
N ARG A 64 11.58 -6.41 -3.18
CA ARG A 64 11.28 -5.73 -4.46
C ARG A 64 9.91 -5.06 -4.49
N GLY A 65 9.16 -5.11 -3.42
CA GLY A 65 7.87 -4.42 -3.31
C GLY A 65 7.31 -4.53 -1.91
N LEU A 66 6.35 -3.67 -1.62
CA LEU A 66 5.61 -3.70 -0.36
C LEU A 66 4.14 -3.35 -0.59
N VAL A 67 3.29 -3.86 0.29
CA VAL A 67 1.94 -3.37 0.46
C VAL A 67 1.60 -3.28 1.95
N SER A 68 0.89 -2.23 2.34
CA SER A 68 0.46 -2.01 3.72
C SER A 68 -1.04 -1.75 3.76
N MET A 69 -1.69 -2.33 4.77
CA MET A 69 -3.14 -2.28 4.99
C MET A 69 -3.42 -1.77 6.41
N MET A 70 -4.50 -1.02 6.59
CA MET A 70 -5.03 -0.66 7.91
C MET A 70 -6.54 -0.47 7.87
N GLN A 71 -7.18 -0.39 9.03
CA GLN A 71 -8.51 0.22 9.14
C GLN A 71 -8.33 1.75 9.17
N GLU A 72 -8.87 2.45 8.18
CA GLU A 72 -8.78 3.92 8.14
C GLU A 72 -9.67 4.53 9.24
N PRO A 73 -9.17 5.45 10.09
CA PRO A 73 -9.99 6.07 11.12
C PRO A 73 -11.24 6.74 10.52
N GLY A 74 -12.41 6.37 11.03
CA GLY A 74 -13.70 6.86 10.52
C GLY A 74 -14.27 6.10 9.32
N SER A 75 -13.55 5.11 8.78
CA SER A 75 -14.12 4.15 7.80
C SER A 75 -14.95 3.06 8.50
N PRO A 76 -15.85 2.37 7.76
CA PRO A 76 -16.61 1.22 8.29
C PRO A 76 -15.70 0.16 8.93
N GLU A 77 -16.19 -0.52 9.98
CA GLU A 77 -15.40 -1.54 10.71
C GLU A 77 -15.01 -2.76 9.86
N ASP A 78 -15.76 -2.99 8.78
CA ASP A 78 -15.58 -4.06 7.82
C ASP A 78 -14.87 -3.61 6.53
N ASP A 79 -14.25 -2.43 6.52
CA ASP A 79 -13.37 -1.96 5.46
C ASP A 79 -11.90 -2.09 5.84
N ARG A 80 -11.07 -2.46 4.86
CA ARG A 80 -9.60 -2.44 4.99
C ARG A 80 -8.98 -1.61 3.90
N HIS A 81 -8.20 -0.62 4.30
CA HIS A 81 -7.64 0.40 3.44
C HIS A 81 -6.18 0.09 3.09
N VAL A 82 -5.86 0.03 1.79
CA VAL A 82 -4.47 -0.07 1.30
C VAL A 82 -3.84 1.32 1.31
N VAL A 83 -2.91 1.55 2.24
CA VAL A 83 -2.23 2.85 2.44
C VAL A 83 -0.93 3.01 1.68
N SER A 84 -0.35 1.90 1.21
CA SER A 84 0.89 1.94 0.45
C SER A 84 0.98 0.70 -0.40
N LEU A 85 1.21 0.86 -1.70
CA LEU A 85 1.57 -0.22 -2.61
C LEU A 85 2.70 0.29 -3.49
N TRP A 86 3.78 -0.47 -3.58
CA TRP A 86 4.88 -0.16 -4.49
C TRP A 86 5.60 -1.41 -4.94
N VAL A 87 6.06 -1.39 -6.18
CA VAL A 87 6.91 -2.42 -6.76
C VAL A 87 8.09 -1.73 -7.45
N ALA A 88 9.29 -2.22 -7.16
CA ALA A 88 10.54 -1.76 -7.75
C ALA A 88 10.48 -1.83 -9.28
N PRO A 89 10.95 -0.81 -10.01
CA PRO A 89 10.88 -0.76 -11.47
C PRO A 89 11.33 -2.04 -12.17
N GLU A 90 12.43 -2.63 -11.71
CA GLU A 90 13.00 -3.88 -12.26
C GLU A 90 12.13 -5.13 -11.99
N ALA A 91 11.17 -5.05 -11.08
CA ALA A 91 10.24 -6.14 -10.74
C ALA A 91 8.81 -5.89 -11.26
N ARG A 92 8.55 -4.76 -11.93
CA ARG A 92 7.23 -4.44 -12.51
C ARG A 92 6.90 -5.36 -13.69
N ARG A 93 5.62 -5.38 -14.06
CA ARG A 93 5.08 -6.20 -15.18
C ARG A 93 5.27 -7.72 -15.04
N ARG A 94 5.62 -8.19 -13.85
CA ARG A 94 5.80 -9.61 -13.50
C ARG A 94 4.72 -10.16 -12.54
N GLY A 95 3.57 -9.48 -12.42
CA GLY A 95 2.49 -9.89 -11.53
C GLY A 95 2.69 -9.55 -10.04
N VAL A 96 3.79 -8.88 -9.66
CA VAL A 96 4.13 -8.64 -8.24
C VAL A 96 3.09 -7.81 -7.50
N ALA A 97 2.59 -6.73 -8.10
CA ALA A 97 1.57 -5.90 -7.49
C ALA A 97 0.24 -6.66 -7.28
N TRP A 98 -0.06 -7.60 -8.17
CA TRP A 98 -1.23 -8.48 -8.07
C TRP A 98 -1.08 -9.44 -6.90
N ALA A 99 0.06 -10.11 -6.79
CA ALA A 99 0.33 -11.01 -5.67
C ALA A 99 0.29 -10.29 -4.31
N LEU A 100 0.77 -9.04 -4.24
CA LEU A 100 0.66 -8.19 -3.06
C LEU A 100 -0.81 -7.86 -2.74
N LEU A 101 -1.60 -7.45 -3.74
CA LEU A 101 -3.02 -7.17 -3.55
C LEU A 101 -3.82 -8.40 -3.15
N ASP A 102 -3.50 -9.57 -3.68
CA ASP A 102 -4.18 -10.82 -3.32
C ASP A 102 -3.86 -11.22 -1.88
N ALA A 103 -2.63 -10.98 -1.39
CA ALA A 103 -2.30 -11.16 0.02
C ALA A 103 -3.09 -10.21 0.93
N VAL A 104 -3.30 -8.96 0.51
CA VAL A 104 -4.17 -8.00 1.23
C VAL A 104 -5.62 -8.48 1.25
N LYS A 105 -6.18 -8.88 0.11
CA LYS A 105 -7.58 -9.36 0.02
C LYS A 105 -7.80 -10.57 0.91
N ALA A 106 -6.87 -11.52 0.91
CA ALA A 106 -6.93 -12.70 1.76
C ALA A 106 -6.85 -12.33 3.26
N ALA A 107 -5.98 -11.39 3.63
CA ALA A 107 -5.88 -10.92 5.00
C ALA A 107 -7.13 -10.15 5.45
N ALA A 108 -7.68 -9.28 4.61
CA ALA A 108 -8.91 -8.56 4.89
C ALA A 108 -10.10 -9.51 5.05
N ALA A 109 -10.25 -10.51 4.18
CA ALA A 109 -11.28 -11.53 4.31
C ALA A 109 -11.14 -12.36 5.61
N ALA A 110 -9.90 -12.66 6.02
CA ALA A 110 -9.64 -13.35 7.29
C ALA A 110 -9.92 -12.49 8.54
N GLU A 111 -10.08 -11.17 8.37
CA GLU A 111 -10.52 -10.22 9.40
C GLU A 111 -12.02 -9.89 9.28
N ASP A 112 -12.79 -10.73 8.58
CA ASP A 112 -14.23 -10.56 8.30
C ASP A 112 -14.59 -9.24 7.61
N ALA A 113 -13.63 -8.62 6.92
CA ALA A 113 -13.88 -7.41 6.15
C ALA A 113 -14.76 -7.73 4.92
N ARG A 114 -15.70 -6.84 4.60
CA ARG A 114 -16.53 -6.90 3.39
C ARG A 114 -15.91 -6.13 2.23
N THR A 115 -15.05 -5.15 2.52
CA THR A 115 -14.46 -4.31 1.48
C THR A 115 -12.98 -4.08 1.68
N VAL A 116 -12.30 -3.84 0.56
CA VAL A 116 -10.96 -3.27 0.54
C VAL A 116 -11.02 -1.96 -0.21
N SER A 117 -10.50 -0.88 0.38
CA SER A 117 -10.50 0.45 -0.21
C SER A 117 -9.07 0.98 -0.41
N LEU A 118 -8.93 2.02 -1.23
CA LEU A 118 -7.68 2.77 -1.41
C LEU A 118 -7.97 4.14 -2.02
N TRP A 119 -7.03 5.06 -1.87
CA TRP A 119 -7.03 6.34 -2.57
C TRP A 119 -6.02 6.32 -3.72
N VAL A 120 -6.40 6.89 -4.87
CA VAL A 120 -5.52 7.07 -6.03
C VAL A 120 -5.42 8.54 -6.37
N LEU A 121 -4.21 9.09 -6.35
CA LEU A 121 -3.95 10.45 -6.80
C LEU A 121 -4.32 10.65 -8.27
N ASP A 122 -4.96 11.77 -8.57
CA ASP A 122 -5.21 12.22 -9.93
C ASP A 122 -3.88 12.29 -10.71
N GLY A 123 -3.89 11.80 -11.95
CA GLY A 123 -2.68 11.67 -12.78
C GLY A 123 -1.90 10.36 -12.57
N ASN A 124 -2.16 9.58 -11.53
CA ASN A 124 -1.57 8.24 -11.36
C ASN A 124 -2.32 7.16 -12.16
N THR A 125 -2.45 7.38 -13.48
CA THR A 125 -3.14 6.47 -14.41
C THR A 125 -2.63 5.02 -14.33
N PRO A 126 -1.31 4.74 -14.22
CA PRO A 126 -0.83 3.37 -14.10
C PRO A 126 -1.36 2.63 -12.87
N ALA A 127 -1.48 3.30 -11.72
CA ALA A 127 -2.06 2.70 -10.52
C ALA A 127 -3.58 2.53 -10.65
N GLY A 128 -4.29 3.54 -11.17
CA GLY A 128 -5.73 3.45 -11.43
C GLY A 128 -6.08 2.25 -12.32
N ASP A 129 -5.35 2.06 -13.43
CA ASP A 129 -5.52 0.92 -14.34
C ASP A 129 -5.22 -0.42 -13.66
N LEU A 130 -4.20 -0.48 -12.81
CA LEU A 130 -3.90 -1.67 -12.02
C LEU A 130 -5.08 -2.03 -11.11
N TYR A 131 -5.61 -1.07 -10.36
CA TYR A 131 -6.67 -1.31 -9.40
C TYR A 131 -8.00 -1.68 -10.07
N VAL A 132 -8.36 -1.02 -11.18
CA VAL A 132 -9.54 -1.40 -11.97
C VAL A 132 -9.43 -2.83 -12.47
N ARG A 133 -8.28 -3.20 -13.05
CA ARG A 133 -8.06 -4.59 -13.47
C ARG A 133 -8.07 -5.55 -12.28
N ALA A 134 -7.64 -5.11 -11.10
CA ALA A 134 -7.68 -5.87 -9.85
C ALA A 134 -9.07 -6.01 -9.22
N GLY A 135 -10.11 -5.45 -9.87
CA GLY A 135 -11.51 -5.56 -9.48
C GLY A 135 -12.02 -4.40 -8.64
N PHE A 136 -11.19 -3.39 -8.35
CA PHE A 136 -11.64 -2.19 -7.65
C PHE A 136 -12.51 -1.33 -8.58
N ALA A 137 -13.61 -0.84 -8.05
CA ALA A 137 -14.46 0.15 -8.70
C ALA A 137 -14.14 1.55 -8.16
N ARG A 138 -14.18 2.55 -9.05
CA ARG A 138 -14.20 3.97 -8.67
C ARG A 138 -15.49 4.25 -7.89
N THR A 139 -15.39 4.91 -6.74
CA THR A 139 -16.58 5.30 -5.96
C THR A 139 -17.07 6.70 -6.33
N GLY A 140 -16.23 7.52 -6.97
CA GLY A 140 -16.46 8.93 -7.23
C GLY A 140 -16.21 9.85 -6.03
N GLU A 141 -15.94 9.28 -4.85
CA GLU A 141 -15.53 10.03 -3.66
C GLU A 141 -14.13 10.61 -3.88
N ARG A 142 -13.95 11.89 -3.54
CA ARG A 142 -12.71 12.62 -3.78
C ARG A 142 -12.30 13.42 -2.56
N GLN A 143 -11.00 13.47 -2.29
CA GLN A 143 -10.43 14.32 -1.24
C GLN A 143 -9.14 15.01 -1.71
N ARG A 144 -8.80 16.11 -1.03
CA ARG A 144 -7.53 16.82 -1.22
C ARG A 144 -6.51 16.30 -0.23
N LEU A 145 -5.25 16.16 -0.66
CA LEU A 145 -4.19 15.79 0.27
C LEU A 145 -3.92 16.93 1.26
N PRO A 146 -3.86 16.66 2.58
CA PRO A 146 -3.57 17.69 3.57
C PRO A 146 -2.21 18.40 3.37
N ARG A 147 -1.24 17.71 2.77
CA ARG A 147 0.11 18.27 2.51
C ARG A 147 0.18 19.20 1.30
N ASP A 148 -0.75 19.06 0.37
CA ASP A 148 -0.80 19.82 -0.88
C ASP A 148 -2.25 19.81 -1.38
N PRO A 149 -3.04 20.84 -1.06
CA PRO A 149 -4.46 20.90 -1.43
C PRO A 149 -4.75 20.93 -2.93
N GLU A 150 -3.73 21.17 -3.78
CA GLU A 150 -3.85 21.08 -5.23
C GLU A 150 -3.86 19.63 -5.72
N LEU A 151 -3.37 18.70 -4.91
CA LEU A 151 -3.43 17.27 -5.19
C LEU A 151 -4.75 16.69 -4.71
N VAL A 152 -5.48 16.09 -5.65
CA VAL A 152 -6.75 15.41 -5.41
C VAL A 152 -6.56 13.92 -5.61
N GLU A 153 -7.20 13.11 -4.78
CA GLU A 153 -7.27 11.66 -4.93
C GLU A 153 -8.72 11.19 -4.94
N GLU A 154 -8.96 10.10 -5.66
CA GLU A 154 -10.26 9.44 -5.80
C GLU A 154 -10.24 8.10 -5.07
N ARG A 155 -11.33 7.77 -4.35
CA ARG A 155 -11.46 6.49 -3.64
C ARG A 155 -11.87 5.39 -4.60
N TYR A 156 -11.21 4.26 -4.44
CA TYR A 156 -11.50 3.02 -5.14
C TYR A 156 -11.85 1.96 -4.10
N GLN A 157 -12.81 1.10 -4.42
CA GLN A 157 -13.28 0.07 -3.50
C GLN A 157 -13.53 -1.25 -4.22
N LEU A 158 -13.12 -2.34 -3.58
CA LEU A 158 -13.41 -3.71 -3.97
C LEU A 158 -14.33 -4.34 -2.91
N VAL A 159 -15.41 -4.97 -3.34
CA VAL A 159 -16.23 -5.81 -2.47
C VAL A 159 -15.62 -7.20 -2.45
N LEU A 160 -15.28 -7.70 -1.26
CA LEU A 160 -14.84 -9.07 -1.04
C LEU A 160 -16.08 -9.97 -1.15
N ARG A 161 -16.00 -11.01 -1.99
CA ARG A 161 -17.08 -11.99 -2.08
C ARG A 161 -17.05 -12.86 -0.82
N PRO A 162 -18.21 -13.15 -0.20
CA PRO A 162 -18.31 -14.07 0.92
C PRO A 162 -17.95 -15.51 0.53
#